data_AF-A0A952J9Z4-F1
#
_entry.id   AF-A0A952J9Z4-F1
#
_cell.length_a   1.000
_cell.length_b   1.000
_cell.length_c   1.000
_cell.angle_alpha   90.00
_cell.angle_beta   90.00
_cell.angle_gamma   90.00
#
_symmetry.space_group_name_H-M   'P 1'
#
loop_
_entity.id
_entity.type
_entity.pdbx_description
1 polymer ?
#
loop_
_entity_poly.entity_id
_entity_poly.type
_entity_poly.pdbx_seq_one_letter_code
_entity_poly.pdbx_strand_id
1 'polypeptide(L)'
;MRFFILLLLLVAAGCSPLYIPTTRNVPLFREQGEFQATVIASTGAEVQTALAVTDNIAVMINGSLLRQKISEPDSYTRSHTFVEGGIGYYKANRRSRIEIFAGYGLGKGTSYAQYYFFSQRFGQKDLVATGSYSRIFIQPSFGQNNRRFNLAFTPRISIVDFSEFSSNDNNPAFDTETVKPNEKPRLFIEPALTGKFPLVGNLQGMFQLGLNVKASADLYFDYVPLQFALGIQLNTGSLRTRVY
;
A
#
# COMPACT_ATOMS: atom_id res chain seq x y z
N MET A 1 15.90 27.02 -2.85
CA MET A 1 16.20 25.75 -3.57
C MET A 1 17.01 24.74 -2.76
N ARG A 2 18.02 25.13 -1.95
CA ARG A 2 18.81 24.18 -1.13
C ARG A 2 18.01 23.45 -0.02
N PHE A 3 16.98 24.08 0.54
CA PHE A 3 16.15 23.50 1.60
C PHE A 3 15.21 22.37 1.10
N PHE A 4 14.77 22.43 -0.15
CA PHE A 4 13.92 21.38 -0.76
C PHE A 4 14.69 20.10 -1.06
N ILE A 5 16.00 20.20 -1.32
CA ILE A 5 16.88 19.06 -1.57
C ILE A 5 17.18 18.31 -0.25
N LEU A 6 17.30 19.03 0.88
CA LEU A 6 17.45 18.42 2.20
C LEU A 6 16.20 17.66 2.67
N LEU A 7 14.99 18.14 2.34
CA LEU A 7 13.75 17.44 2.69
C LEU A 7 13.55 16.16 1.84
N LEU A 8 14.02 16.15 0.60
CA LEU A 8 13.95 14.98 -0.29
C LEU A 8 14.97 13.89 0.11
N LEU A 9 16.09 14.26 0.72
CA LEU A 9 17.15 13.35 1.18
C LEU A 9 16.84 12.66 2.52
N LEU A 10 15.88 13.15 3.30
CA LEU A 10 15.51 12.55 4.60
C LEU A 10 14.59 11.32 4.49
N VAL A 11 14.18 10.91 3.29
CA VAL A 11 13.30 9.74 3.06
C VAL A 11 14.09 8.44 2.84
N ALA A 12 15.41 8.49 2.77
CA ALA A 12 16.27 7.32 2.48
C ALA A 12 16.91 6.67 3.72
N ALA A 13 16.32 6.83 4.91
CA ALA A 13 16.82 6.18 6.13
C ALA A 13 16.48 4.67 6.14
N GLY A 14 17.39 3.87 5.59
CA GLY A 14 17.96 2.61 6.11
C GLY A 14 17.10 1.49 6.73
N CYS A 15 15.80 1.64 6.97
CA CYS A 15 14.99 0.56 7.51
C CYS A 15 14.61 -0.41 6.39
N SER A 16 14.65 -1.71 6.68
CA SER A 16 14.11 -2.77 5.83
C SER A 16 12.75 -3.21 6.36
N PRO A 17 11.69 -2.38 6.28
CA PRO A 17 10.41 -2.74 6.88
C PRO A 17 9.82 -3.97 6.22
N LEU A 18 9.32 -4.84 7.10
CA LEU A 18 8.64 -6.08 6.75
C LEU A 18 7.24 -5.80 6.20
N TYR A 19 6.56 -4.82 6.78
CA TYR A 19 5.27 -4.32 6.27
C TYR A 19 5.49 -3.09 5.40
N ILE A 20 5.24 -3.23 4.10
CA ILE A 20 5.22 -2.10 3.16
C ILE A 20 3.75 -1.77 2.86
N PRO A 21 3.24 -0.63 3.39
CA PRO A 21 1.89 -0.18 3.11
C PRO A 21 1.73 0.12 1.62
N THR A 22 0.60 -0.28 1.03
CA THR A 22 0.28 0.05 -0.36
C THR A 22 -0.37 1.41 -0.46
N THR A 23 -0.23 2.05 -1.62
CA THR A 23 -1.03 3.23 -1.94
C THR A 23 -2.51 2.88 -1.94
N ARG A 24 -3.35 3.86 -1.63
CA ARG A 24 -4.81 3.69 -1.62
C ARG A 24 -5.33 3.81 -3.04
N ASN A 25 -6.04 2.78 -3.51
CA ASN A 25 -6.76 2.85 -4.77
C ASN A 25 -8.01 3.70 -4.57
N VAL A 26 -8.03 4.87 -5.20
CA VAL A 26 -9.14 5.84 -5.08
C VAL A 26 -9.71 6.07 -6.47
N PRO A 27 -10.63 5.23 -6.96
CA PRO A 27 -11.12 5.32 -8.33
C PRO A 27 -11.82 6.66 -8.62
N LEU A 28 -12.65 7.14 -7.71
CA LEU A 28 -13.56 8.27 -7.94
C LEU A 28 -14.56 7.99 -9.07
N PHE A 29 -15.28 6.87 -9.01
CA PHE A 29 -16.27 6.47 -10.01
C PHE A 29 -17.45 7.44 -10.10
N ARG A 30 -18.06 7.50 -11.29
CA ARG A 30 -19.27 8.30 -11.56
C ARG A 30 -20.47 7.47 -11.98
N GLU A 31 -20.25 6.48 -12.84
CA GLU A 31 -21.31 5.72 -13.50
C GLU A 31 -20.88 4.27 -13.69
N GLN A 32 -21.86 3.39 -13.86
CA GLN A 32 -21.63 1.98 -14.13
C GLN A 32 -20.76 1.80 -15.38
N GLY A 33 -19.89 0.80 -15.37
CA GLY A 33 -19.05 0.43 -16.50
C GLY A 33 -17.73 1.20 -16.57
N GLU A 34 -17.49 2.17 -15.69
CA GLU A 34 -16.19 2.81 -15.58
C GLU A 34 -15.13 1.81 -15.09
N PHE A 35 -14.11 1.61 -15.90
CA PHE A 35 -12.90 0.85 -15.59
C PHE A 35 -11.69 1.78 -15.43
N GLN A 36 -10.84 1.48 -14.45
CA GLN A 36 -9.58 2.16 -14.20
C GLN A 36 -8.43 1.17 -14.01
N ALA A 37 -7.27 1.52 -14.56
CA ALA A 37 -6.01 0.83 -14.33
C ALA A 37 -4.91 1.86 -14.08
N THR A 38 -4.11 1.68 -13.04
CA THR A 38 -3.07 2.61 -12.63
C THR A 38 -1.77 1.85 -12.39
N VAL A 39 -0.68 2.37 -12.93
CA VAL A 39 0.67 1.95 -12.58
C VAL A 39 1.29 3.05 -11.75
N ILE A 40 1.86 2.68 -10.61
CA ILE A 40 2.34 3.60 -9.58
C ILE A 40 3.76 3.21 -9.18
N ALA A 41 4.63 4.21 -9.08
CA ALA A 41 5.94 4.11 -8.45
C ALA A 41 5.88 4.77 -7.07
N SER A 42 6.23 4.00 -6.04
CA SER A 42 6.27 4.42 -4.63
C SER A 42 7.58 3.91 -3.98
N THR A 43 7.51 3.27 -2.81
CA THR A 43 8.60 2.43 -2.28
C THR A 43 8.90 1.24 -3.19
N GLY A 44 7.93 0.77 -3.97
CA GLY A 44 8.08 -0.27 -4.98
C GLY A 44 7.26 0.03 -6.23
N ALA A 45 7.03 -1.00 -7.06
CA ALA A 45 6.11 -0.93 -8.17
C ALA A 45 4.73 -1.41 -7.72
N GLU A 46 3.69 -0.63 -8.02
CA GLU A 46 2.31 -0.97 -7.69
C GLU A 46 1.43 -0.90 -8.95
N VAL A 47 0.46 -1.80 -9.01
CA VAL A 47 -0.59 -1.81 -10.03
C VAL A 47 -1.93 -1.82 -9.32
N GLN A 48 -2.84 -0.96 -9.75
CA GLN A 48 -4.18 -0.85 -9.19
C GLN A 48 -5.21 -0.90 -10.31
N THR A 49 -6.26 -1.69 -10.10
CA THR A 49 -7.37 -1.80 -11.04
C THR A 49 -8.69 -1.68 -10.30
N ALA A 50 -9.69 -1.09 -10.95
CA ALA A 50 -11.02 -0.98 -10.38
C ALA A 50 -12.09 -0.95 -11.47
N LEU A 51 -13.28 -1.46 -11.16
CA LEU A 51 -14.43 -1.51 -12.05
C LEU A 51 -15.71 -1.13 -11.30
N ALA A 52 -16.47 -0.18 -11.84
CA ALA A 52 -17.84 0.10 -11.43
C ALA A 52 -18.79 -0.94 -12.03
N VAL A 53 -19.21 -1.91 -11.21
CA VAL A 53 -20.04 -3.06 -11.64
C VAL A 53 -21.49 -2.65 -11.85
N THR A 54 -22.01 -1.78 -10.97
CA THR A 54 -23.35 -1.17 -11.04
C THR A 54 -23.21 0.33 -10.80
N ASP A 55 -24.31 1.09 -10.80
CA ASP A 55 -24.31 2.54 -10.55
C ASP A 55 -23.79 2.96 -9.17
N ASN A 56 -23.68 2.01 -8.22
CA ASN A 56 -23.18 2.29 -6.88
C ASN A 56 -22.24 1.22 -6.33
N ILE A 57 -22.07 0.08 -6.98
CA ILE A 57 -21.19 -0.99 -6.51
C ILE A 57 -19.97 -1.07 -7.42
N ALA A 58 -18.81 -1.12 -6.81
CA ALA A 58 -17.55 -1.26 -7.50
C ALA A 58 -16.67 -2.32 -6.84
N VAL A 59 -15.73 -2.85 -7.61
CA VAL A 59 -14.69 -3.76 -7.14
C VAL A 59 -13.32 -3.21 -7.50
N MET A 60 -12.31 -3.60 -6.74
CA MET A 60 -10.93 -3.22 -7.00
C MET A 60 -9.97 -4.35 -6.66
N ILE A 61 -8.85 -4.39 -7.39
CA ILE A 61 -7.73 -5.30 -7.16
C ILE A 61 -6.43 -4.51 -7.28
N ASN A 62 -5.57 -4.65 -6.27
CA ASN A 62 -4.27 -3.98 -6.22
C ASN A 62 -3.16 -5.01 -6.02
N GLY A 63 -2.00 -4.75 -6.61
CA GLY A 63 -0.79 -5.53 -6.45
C GLY A 63 0.41 -4.61 -6.18
N SER A 64 1.34 -5.07 -5.36
CA SER A 64 2.60 -4.39 -5.06
C SER A 64 3.77 -5.37 -5.09
N LEU A 65 4.88 -4.92 -5.67
CA LEU A 65 6.09 -5.69 -5.84
C LEU A 65 7.30 -4.80 -5.53
N LEU A 66 8.21 -5.30 -4.71
CA LEU A 66 9.54 -4.74 -4.50
C LEU A 66 10.56 -5.88 -4.54
N ARG A 67 11.63 -5.68 -5.31
CA ARG A 67 12.81 -6.54 -5.28
C ARG A 67 14.04 -5.65 -5.30
N GLN A 68 14.86 -5.77 -4.27
CA GLN A 68 16.09 -5.02 -4.13
C GLN A 68 17.18 -5.94 -3.59
N LYS A 69 18.32 -6.01 -4.30
CA LYS A 69 19.52 -6.67 -3.78
C LYS A 69 20.25 -5.67 -2.90
N ILE A 70 20.52 -6.05 -1.66
CA ILE A 70 21.32 -5.26 -0.72
C ILE A 70 22.65 -5.98 -0.59
N SER A 71 23.75 -5.28 -0.91
CA SER A 71 25.07 -5.91 -1.10
C SER A 71 25.98 -5.85 0.13
N GLU A 72 25.69 -5.02 1.14
CA GLU A 72 26.52 -4.88 2.36
C GLU A 72 25.66 -4.47 3.57
N PRO A 73 25.99 -4.89 4.81
CA PRO A 73 27.10 -5.76 5.22
C PRO A 73 26.83 -7.26 5.02
N ASP A 74 25.56 -7.67 5.01
CA ASP A 74 25.13 -9.04 4.72
C ASP A 74 24.36 -9.05 3.41
N SER A 75 24.83 -9.82 2.42
CA SER A 75 24.16 -9.88 1.13
C SER A 75 22.79 -10.55 1.29
N TYR A 76 21.71 -9.79 1.17
CA TYR A 76 20.36 -10.34 1.15
C TYR A 76 19.48 -9.68 0.11
N THR A 77 18.53 -10.45 -0.41
CA THR A 77 17.52 -9.94 -1.35
C THR A 77 16.29 -9.54 -0.57
N ARG A 78 16.06 -8.23 -0.47
CA ARG A 78 14.80 -7.70 0.03
C ARG A 78 13.73 -7.94 -1.01
N SER A 79 12.69 -8.66 -0.62
CA SER A 79 11.54 -8.94 -1.48
C SER A 79 10.26 -8.57 -0.76
N HIS A 80 9.30 -8.02 -1.49
CA HIS A 80 7.95 -7.80 -1.02
C HIS A 80 6.98 -8.07 -2.17
N THR A 81 5.94 -8.80 -1.88
CA THR A 81 4.84 -9.08 -2.80
C THR A 81 3.56 -9.01 -2.02
N PHE A 82 2.60 -8.25 -2.53
CA PHE A 82 1.32 -8.06 -1.89
C PHE A 82 0.22 -7.97 -2.93
N VAL A 83 -0.92 -8.58 -2.63
CA VAL A 83 -2.14 -8.50 -3.42
C VAL A 83 -3.32 -8.22 -2.51
N GLU A 84 -4.23 -7.35 -2.92
CA GLU A 84 -5.48 -7.13 -2.22
C GLU A 84 -6.64 -6.96 -3.19
N GLY A 85 -7.82 -7.37 -2.74
CA GLY A 85 -9.08 -7.14 -3.41
C GLY A 85 -10.07 -6.46 -2.48
N GLY A 86 -11.00 -5.71 -3.05
CA GLY A 86 -12.05 -5.06 -2.28
C GLY A 86 -13.33 -4.86 -3.08
N ILE A 87 -14.43 -4.76 -2.36
CA ILE A 87 -15.74 -4.34 -2.87
C ILE A 87 -16.12 -3.05 -2.16
N GLY A 88 -16.82 -2.17 -2.87
CA GLY A 88 -17.18 -0.89 -2.32
C GLY A 88 -18.46 -0.32 -2.89
N TYR A 89 -18.96 0.66 -2.15
CA TYR A 89 -20.06 1.50 -2.56
C TYR A 89 -19.52 2.86 -3.00
N TYR A 90 -20.01 3.39 -4.12
CA TYR A 90 -19.66 4.72 -4.59
C TYR A 90 -20.90 5.54 -4.93
N LYS A 91 -20.77 6.86 -4.78
CA LYS A 91 -21.79 7.83 -5.15
C LYS A 91 -21.14 9.11 -5.65
N ALA A 92 -21.55 9.55 -6.84
CA ALA A 92 -21.13 10.81 -7.41
C ALA A 92 -22.27 11.83 -7.40
N ASN A 93 -21.97 13.03 -6.92
CA ASN A 93 -22.81 14.21 -7.03
C ASN A 93 -22.12 15.25 -7.94
N ARG A 94 -22.79 16.36 -8.24
CA ARG A 94 -22.24 17.42 -9.12
C ARG A 94 -20.89 17.99 -8.64
N ARG A 95 -20.64 18.06 -7.33
CA ARG A 95 -19.45 18.69 -6.73
C ARG A 95 -18.49 17.72 -6.05
N SER A 96 -18.97 16.54 -5.66
CA SER A 96 -18.21 15.58 -4.84
C SER A 96 -18.43 14.15 -5.29
N ARG A 97 -17.48 13.29 -4.93
CA ARG A 97 -17.53 11.84 -5.11
C ARG A 97 -17.20 11.21 -3.77
N ILE A 98 -18.02 10.27 -3.32
CA ILE A 98 -17.83 9.58 -2.05
C ILE A 98 -17.78 8.10 -2.36
N GLU A 99 -16.78 7.42 -1.81
CA GLU A 99 -16.59 5.99 -1.98
C GLU A 99 -16.26 5.37 -0.63
N ILE A 100 -16.67 4.12 -0.44
CA ILE A 100 -16.26 3.32 0.70
C ILE A 100 -15.97 1.92 0.21
N PHE A 101 -14.73 1.49 0.35
CA PHE A 101 -14.29 0.15 0.01
C PHE A 101 -13.93 -0.62 1.26
N ALA A 102 -14.25 -1.91 1.30
CA ALA A 102 -13.72 -2.84 2.27
C ALA A 102 -13.11 -4.03 1.54
N GLY A 103 -12.08 -4.62 2.12
CA GLY A 103 -11.36 -5.67 1.43
C GLY A 103 -10.37 -6.44 2.28
N TYR A 104 -9.71 -7.36 1.59
CA TYR A 104 -8.75 -8.29 2.15
C TYR A 104 -7.52 -8.38 1.26
N GLY A 105 -6.35 -8.48 1.88
CA GLY A 105 -5.09 -8.64 1.18
C GLY A 105 -4.16 -9.63 1.84
N LEU A 106 -3.26 -10.17 1.04
CA LEU A 106 -2.24 -11.14 1.40
C LEU A 106 -0.88 -10.60 0.97
N GLY A 107 0.10 -10.71 1.85
CA GLY A 107 1.44 -10.21 1.64
C GLY A 107 2.51 -11.17 2.11
N LYS A 108 3.66 -11.06 1.48
CA LYS A 108 4.90 -11.71 1.89
C LYS A 108 6.03 -10.70 1.77
N GLY A 109 6.77 -10.52 2.85
CA GLY A 109 7.89 -9.58 2.93
C GLY A 109 9.12 -10.24 3.53
N THR A 110 10.30 -9.88 3.03
CA THR A 110 11.58 -10.27 3.62
C THR A 110 12.22 -9.05 4.27
N SER A 111 12.61 -9.17 5.53
CA SER A 111 13.26 -8.13 6.32
C SER A 111 14.53 -8.67 6.99
N TYR A 112 15.37 -7.75 7.43
CA TYR A 112 16.58 -8.03 8.22
C TYR A 112 16.41 -7.35 9.58
N ALA A 113 16.15 -8.13 10.63
CA ALA A 113 15.95 -7.63 11.98
C ALA A 113 16.11 -8.75 13.03
N GLN A 114 16.32 -8.34 14.28
CA GLN A 114 16.31 -9.24 15.43
C GLN A 114 14.86 -9.56 15.85
N TYR A 115 14.46 -10.83 15.73
CA TYR A 115 13.15 -11.29 16.15
C TYR A 115 13.25 -12.19 17.39
N TYR A 116 12.62 -11.78 18.50
CA TYR A 116 12.74 -12.45 19.80
C TYR A 116 12.30 -13.93 19.76
N PHE A 117 11.34 -14.28 18.91
CA PHE A 117 10.82 -15.64 18.79
C PHE A 117 11.80 -16.62 18.11
N PHE A 118 12.83 -16.12 17.43
CA PHE A 118 13.92 -16.93 16.88
C PHE A 118 15.09 -17.13 17.87
N SER A 119 15.10 -16.43 19.01
CA SER A 119 16.21 -16.45 19.97
C SER A 119 16.50 -17.84 20.55
N GLN A 120 15.48 -18.68 20.71
CA GLN A 120 15.63 -20.04 21.22
C GLN A 120 16.40 -20.97 20.26
N ARG A 121 16.44 -20.64 18.96
CA ARG A 121 17.01 -21.49 17.91
C ARG A 121 18.34 -20.96 17.36
N PHE A 122 18.41 -19.66 17.12
CA PHE A 122 19.57 -19.01 16.48
C PHE A 122 20.34 -18.10 17.43
N GLY A 123 19.89 -17.94 18.68
CA GLY A 123 20.43 -16.94 19.60
C GLY A 123 19.94 -15.53 19.27
N GLN A 124 20.42 -14.54 20.02
CA GLN A 124 20.04 -13.14 19.86
C GLN A 124 20.90 -12.45 18.80
N LYS A 125 20.53 -12.59 17.52
CA LYS A 125 21.19 -11.94 16.38
C LYS A 125 20.19 -11.49 15.33
N ASP A 126 20.63 -10.58 14.46
CA ASP A 126 19.86 -10.16 13.30
C ASP A 126 19.73 -11.29 12.28
N LEU A 127 18.52 -11.51 11.77
CA LEU A 127 18.20 -12.62 10.88
C LEU A 127 17.44 -12.12 9.66
N VAL A 128 17.70 -12.73 8.51
CA VAL A 128 16.81 -12.60 7.35
C VAL A 128 15.54 -13.38 7.64
N ALA A 129 14.44 -12.69 7.92
CA ALA A 129 13.14 -13.29 8.16
C ALA A 129 12.18 -12.95 7.03
N THR A 130 11.47 -13.97 6.56
CA THR A 130 10.35 -13.80 5.63
C THR A 130 9.04 -13.98 6.37
N GLY A 131 8.27 -12.89 6.48
CA GLY A 131 6.96 -12.87 7.11
C GLY A 131 5.85 -12.90 6.08
N SER A 132 4.89 -13.80 6.26
CA SER A 132 3.62 -13.75 5.53
C SER A 132 2.55 -13.10 6.41
N TYR A 133 1.78 -12.19 5.83
CA TYR A 133 0.76 -11.44 6.55
C TYR A 133 -0.50 -11.29 5.73
N SER A 134 -1.58 -10.99 6.44
CA SER A 134 -2.86 -10.63 5.88
C SER A 134 -3.26 -9.23 6.33
N ARG A 135 -4.12 -8.58 5.56
CA ARG A 135 -4.69 -7.28 5.89
C ARG A 135 -6.17 -7.26 5.60
N ILE A 136 -6.97 -6.86 6.58
CA ILE A 136 -8.35 -6.43 6.37
C ILE A 136 -8.36 -4.91 6.40
N PHE A 137 -9.09 -4.27 5.51
CA PHE A 137 -9.19 -2.81 5.50
C PHE A 137 -10.61 -2.31 5.23
N ILE A 138 -10.86 -1.09 5.70
CA ILE A 138 -11.96 -0.24 5.27
C ILE A 138 -11.41 1.11 4.86
N GLN A 139 -11.89 1.62 3.73
CA GLN A 139 -11.33 2.77 3.04
C GLN A 139 -12.45 3.69 2.57
N PRO A 140 -12.92 4.61 3.41
CA PRO A 140 -13.73 5.73 2.95
C PRO A 140 -12.85 6.71 2.16
N SER A 141 -13.39 7.29 1.09
CA SER A 141 -12.73 8.27 0.24
C SER A 141 -13.69 9.40 -0.10
N PHE A 142 -13.22 10.63 0.06
CA PHE A 142 -13.96 11.86 -0.24
C PHE A 142 -13.20 12.64 -1.31
N GLY A 143 -13.73 12.65 -2.53
CA GLY A 143 -13.14 13.29 -3.69
C GLY A 143 -13.95 14.48 -4.20
N GLN A 144 -13.26 15.38 -4.88
CA GLN A 144 -13.88 16.44 -5.69
C GLN A 144 -14.39 15.88 -7.02
N ASN A 145 -15.31 16.60 -7.67
CA ASN A 145 -15.80 16.29 -9.01
C ASN A 145 -15.53 17.45 -9.99
N ASN A 146 -14.26 17.65 -10.33
CA ASN A 146 -13.79 18.71 -11.19
C ASN A 146 -13.21 18.14 -12.49
N ARG A 147 -13.30 18.93 -13.57
CA ARG A 147 -12.81 18.52 -14.90
C ARG A 147 -11.28 18.59 -15.05
N ARG A 148 -10.62 19.50 -14.33
CA ARG A 148 -9.17 19.78 -14.49
C ARG A 148 -8.31 19.12 -13.42
N PHE A 149 -8.79 19.04 -12.19
CA PHE A 149 -8.01 18.53 -11.07
C PHE A 149 -8.95 18.00 -10.00
N ASN A 150 -8.80 16.73 -9.62
CA ASN A 150 -9.56 16.11 -8.55
C ASN A 150 -8.64 15.82 -7.39
N LEU A 151 -8.98 16.36 -6.23
CA LEU A 151 -8.37 16.01 -4.96
C LEU A 151 -9.27 15.04 -4.21
N ALA A 152 -8.69 14.03 -3.55
CA ALA A 152 -9.40 13.11 -2.70
C ALA A 152 -8.66 12.83 -1.40
N PHE A 153 -9.39 12.84 -0.30
CA PHE A 153 -8.91 12.45 1.02
C PHE A 153 -9.43 11.06 1.39
N THR A 154 -8.57 10.20 1.90
CA THR A 154 -8.86 8.78 2.16
C THR A 154 -8.26 8.35 3.50
N PRO A 155 -9.03 8.32 4.60
CA PRO A 155 -8.58 7.79 5.88
C PRO A 155 -8.81 6.27 5.94
N ARG A 156 -7.89 5.48 5.38
CA ARG A 156 -7.99 4.02 5.43
C ARG A 156 -7.74 3.53 6.86
N ILE A 157 -8.51 2.55 7.30
CA ILE A 157 -8.25 1.81 8.54
C ILE A 157 -7.90 0.38 8.14
N SER A 158 -6.81 -0.15 8.70
CA SER A 158 -6.32 -1.49 8.38
C SER A 158 -6.01 -2.28 9.63
N ILE A 159 -6.32 -3.57 9.61
CA ILE A 159 -5.89 -4.54 10.61
C ILE A 159 -4.93 -5.50 9.89
N VAL A 160 -3.71 -5.60 10.40
CA VAL A 160 -2.64 -6.42 9.82
C VAL A 160 -2.29 -7.55 10.78
N ASP A 161 -2.25 -8.77 10.28
CA ASP A 161 -1.92 -9.97 11.06
C ASP A 161 -0.86 -10.81 10.35
N PHE A 162 0.20 -11.20 11.06
CA PHE A 162 1.27 -12.05 10.52
C PHE A 162 1.00 -13.51 10.88
N SER A 163 0.86 -14.37 9.87
CA SER A 163 0.54 -15.79 10.08
C SER A 163 1.78 -16.65 10.33
N GLU A 164 2.91 -16.28 9.73
CA GLU A 164 4.14 -17.06 9.76
C GLU A 164 5.36 -16.17 9.57
N PHE A 165 6.46 -16.53 10.22
CA PHE A 165 7.80 -16.02 10.00
C PHE A 165 8.73 -17.19 9.72
N SER A 166 9.50 -17.12 8.64
CA SER A 166 10.45 -18.17 8.27
C SER A 166 11.86 -17.60 8.12
N SER A 167 12.87 -18.28 8.67
CA SER A 167 14.28 -17.90 8.55
C SER A 167 15.20 -19.12 8.52
N ASN A 168 16.29 -19.02 7.77
CA ASN A 168 17.41 -19.96 7.80
C ASN A 168 18.71 -19.28 8.28
N ASP A 169 18.60 -18.14 8.99
CA ASP A 169 19.76 -17.38 9.44
C ASP A 169 20.70 -16.94 8.30
N ASN A 170 20.17 -16.80 7.09
CA ASN A 170 20.94 -16.50 5.88
C ASN A 170 22.06 -17.53 5.56
N ASN A 171 22.03 -18.71 6.19
CA ASN A 171 22.97 -19.78 5.93
C ASN A 171 22.26 -20.95 5.23
N PRO A 172 22.62 -21.26 3.98
CA PRO A 172 21.98 -22.34 3.21
C PRO A 172 22.23 -23.74 3.79
N ALA A 173 23.13 -23.89 4.77
CA ALA A 173 23.36 -25.14 5.47
C ALA A 173 22.34 -25.45 6.57
N PHE A 174 21.51 -24.48 6.99
CA PHE A 174 20.46 -24.68 7.98
C PHE A 174 19.10 -24.94 7.34
N ASP A 175 18.31 -25.80 7.96
CA ASP A 175 16.90 -25.96 7.64
C ASP A 175 16.15 -24.65 7.92
N THR A 176 15.17 -24.33 7.08
CA THR A 176 14.33 -23.14 7.28
C THR A 176 13.37 -23.39 8.43
N GLU A 177 13.46 -22.58 9.47
CA GLU A 177 12.60 -22.65 10.65
C GLU A 177 11.42 -21.69 10.48
N THR A 178 10.20 -22.22 10.60
CA THR A 178 8.95 -21.44 10.49
C THR A 178 8.27 -21.35 11.85
N VAL A 179 8.05 -20.12 12.33
CA VAL A 179 7.41 -19.83 13.61
C VAL A 179 6.15 -19.01 13.39
N LYS A 180 5.05 -19.42 14.03
CA LYS A 180 3.84 -18.60 14.12
C LYS A 180 3.97 -17.65 15.32
N PRO A 181 3.90 -16.33 15.12
CA PRO A 181 4.01 -15.37 16.21
C PRO A 181 2.78 -15.49 17.11
N ASN A 182 2.98 -15.49 18.44
CA ASN A 182 1.88 -15.42 19.41
C ASN A 182 1.50 -13.96 19.70
N GLU A 183 1.20 -13.22 18.63
CA GLU A 183 0.97 -11.78 18.66
C GLU A 183 -0.44 -11.45 18.19
N LYS A 184 -1.02 -10.36 18.69
CA LYS A 184 -2.33 -9.90 18.24
C LYS A 184 -2.21 -9.13 16.91
N PRO A 185 -3.26 -9.15 16.06
CA PRO A 185 -3.34 -8.28 14.90
C PRO A 185 -3.16 -6.81 15.28
N ARG A 186 -2.48 -6.04 14.42
CA ARG A 186 -2.10 -4.65 14.69
C ARG A 186 -2.96 -3.69 13.85
N LEU A 187 -3.48 -2.65 14.51
CA LEU A 187 -4.36 -1.65 13.91
C LEU A 187 -3.53 -0.48 13.37
N PHE A 188 -3.84 -0.06 12.15
CA PHE A 188 -3.28 1.11 11.48
C PHE A 188 -4.37 2.06 11.02
N ILE A 189 -4.09 3.34 11.16
CA ILE A 189 -4.84 4.43 10.53
C ILE A 189 -3.93 5.04 9.48
N GLU A 190 -4.38 5.01 8.24
CA GLU A 190 -3.54 5.30 7.09
C GLU A 190 -4.19 6.38 6.20
N PRO A 191 -4.15 7.66 6.62
CA PRO A 191 -4.72 8.75 5.86
C PRO A 191 -3.87 9.06 4.63
N ALA A 192 -4.53 9.31 3.50
CA ALA A 192 -3.88 9.72 2.27
C ALA A 192 -4.62 10.84 1.55
N LEU A 193 -3.83 11.70 0.91
CA LEU A 193 -4.29 12.72 -0.02
C LEU A 193 -3.88 12.30 -1.44
N THR A 194 -4.85 12.17 -2.34
CA THR A 194 -4.64 11.78 -3.73
C THR A 194 -5.03 12.93 -4.65
N GLY A 195 -4.13 13.32 -5.55
CA GLY A 195 -4.43 14.24 -6.64
C GLY A 195 -4.47 13.50 -7.97
N LYS A 196 -5.48 13.79 -8.79
CA LYS A 196 -5.61 13.29 -10.16
C LYS A 196 -5.84 14.44 -11.14
N PHE A 197 -5.16 14.40 -12.29
CA PHE A 197 -5.28 15.41 -13.34
C PHE A 197 -5.22 14.77 -14.74
N PRO A 198 -5.95 15.30 -15.73
CA PRO A 198 -5.89 14.78 -17.09
C PRO A 198 -4.52 15.04 -17.72
N LEU A 199 -3.99 14.05 -18.43
CA LEU A 199 -2.81 14.19 -19.28
C LEU A 199 -3.24 14.32 -20.75
N VAL A 200 -3.76 13.24 -21.32
CA VAL A 200 -4.22 13.18 -22.71
C VAL A 200 -5.29 12.11 -22.85
N GLY A 201 -6.40 12.45 -23.52
CA GLY A 201 -7.52 11.52 -23.71
C GLY A 201 -8.00 10.93 -22.38
N ASN A 202 -7.87 9.61 -22.26
CA ASN A 202 -8.27 8.81 -21.10
C ASN A 202 -7.14 8.58 -20.09
N LEU A 203 -5.96 9.17 -20.31
CA LEU A 203 -4.83 9.10 -19.39
C LEU A 203 -4.86 10.25 -18.39
N GLN A 204 -4.61 9.92 -17.14
CA GLN A 204 -4.54 10.83 -16.00
C GLN A 204 -3.21 10.65 -15.28
N GLY A 205 -2.61 11.74 -14.82
CA GLY A 205 -1.54 11.71 -13.85
C GLY A 205 -2.12 11.60 -12.46
N MET A 206 -1.44 10.87 -11.59
CA MET A 206 -1.83 10.66 -10.20
C MET A 206 -0.62 10.88 -9.29
N PHE A 207 -0.84 11.54 -8.17
CA PHE A 207 0.10 11.57 -7.06
C PHE A 207 -0.63 11.25 -5.75
N GLN A 208 0.07 10.65 -4.80
CA GLN A 208 -0.48 10.37 -3.48
C GLN A 208 0.56 10.66 -2.39
N LEU A 209 0.09 11.32 -1.34
CA LEU A 209 0.79 11.51 -0.08
C LEU A 209 0.03 10.75 1.00
N GLY A 210 0.63 9.70 1.54
CA GLY A 210 0.04 8.84 2.56
C GLY A 210 0.86 8.83 3.84
N LEU A 211 0.18 8.73 4.97
CA LEU A 211 0.79 8.40 6.26
C LEU A 211 0.33 7.02 6.69
N ASN A 212 1.14 6.34 7.49
CA ASN A 212 0.77 5.09 8.15
C ASN A 212 0.99 5.28 9.64
N VAL A 213 -0.10 5.51 10.38
CA VAL A 213 -0.07 5.78 11.81
C VAL A 213 -0.40 4.51 12.56
N LYS A 214 0.51 4.07 13.42
CA LYS A 214 0.25 2.95 14.33
C LYS A 214 -0.76 3.37 15.39
N ALA A 215 -1.83 2.61 15.55
CA ALA A 215 -2.80 2.82 16.62
C ALA A 215 -2.55 1.88 17.81
N SER A 216 -1.73 0.84 17.63
CA SER A 216 -1.28 -0.07 18.70
C SER A 216 0.07 0.38 19.27
N ALA A 217 0.24 0.28 20.59
CA ALA A 217 1.43 0.76 21.31
C ALA A 217 2.72 0.00 20.95
N ASP A 218 2.63 -1.32 20.86
CA ASP A 218 3.77 -2.20 20.59
C ASP A 218 3.68 -2.79 19.18
N LEU A 219 4.62 -2.44 18.30
CA LEU A 219 4.79 -3.11 17.02
C LEU A 219 6.00 -4.04 17.13
N TYR A 220 5.82 -5.29 16.76
CA TYR A 220 6.90 -6.29 16.70
C TYR A 220 7.52 -6.38 15.28
N PHE A 221 7.15 -5.45 14.39
CA PHE A 221 7.66 -5.36 13.03
C PHE A 221 7.82 -3.91 12.58
N ASP A 222 8.79 -3.69 11.69
CA ASP A 222 9.05 -2.38 11.09
C ASP A 222 8.06 -2.08 9.94
N TYR A 223 7.73 -0.79 9.78
CA TYR A 223 6.83 -0.29 8.75
C TYR A 223 7.30 1.06 8.17
N VAL A 224 6.78 1.45 7.01
CA VAL A 224 7.05 2.75 6.38
C VAL A 224 6.02 3.80 6.85
N PRO A 225 6.40 4.86 7.59
CA PRO A 225 5.44 5.82 8.14
C PRO A 225 4.93 6.86 7.14
N LEU A 226 5.73 7.25 6.13
CA LEU A 226 5.38 8.23 5.12
C LEU A 226 5.51 7.61 3.72
N GLN A 227 4.48 7.75 2.90
CA GLN A 227 4.43 7.24 1.54
C GLN A 227 4.23 8.37 0.55
N PHE A 228 5.14 8.48 -0.40
CA PHE A 228 5.01 9.31 -1.59
C PHE A 228 4.85 8.39 -2.79
N ALA A 229 3.93 8.73 -3.70
CA ALA A 229 3.72 7.95 -4.90
C ALA A 229 3.34 8.82 -6.10
N LEU A 230 3.80 8.39 -7.27
CA LEU A 230 3.47 8.96 -8.57
C LEU A 230 2.97 7.85 -9.49
N GLY A 231 1.95 8.13 -10.28
CA GLY A 231 1.38 7.13 -11.18
C GLY A 231 0.73 7.71 -12.41
N ILE A 232 0.53 6.82 -13.38
CA ILE A 232 -0.26 7.08 -14.58
C ILE A 232 -1.47 6.16 -14.53
N GLN A 233 -2.64 6.75 -14.69
CA GLN A 233 -3.92 6.07 -14.66
C GLN A 233 -4.56 6.13 -16.05
N LEU A 234 -4.94 4.97 -16.57
CA LEU A 234 -5.95 4.85 -17.61
C LEU A 234 -7.33 4.84 -16.96
N ASN A 235 -8.21 5.72 -17.43
CA ASN A 235 -9.59 5.81 -16.96
C ASN A 235 -10.54 5.85 -18.16
N THR A 236 -11.38 4.83 -18.28
CA THR A 236 -12.40 4.76 -19.34
C THR A 236 -13.58 5.69 -19.08
N GLY A 237 -13.78 6.10 -17.83
CA GLY A 237 -14.69 7.18 -17.44
C GLY A 237 -14.09 8.55 -17.78
N SER A 238 -14.85 9.36 -18.51
CA SER A 238 -14.43 10.72 -18.85
C SER A 238 -14.42 11.62 -17.59
N LEU A 239 -13.32 12.36 -17.38
CA LEU A 239 -13.28 13.43 -16.36
C LEU A 239 -14.23 14.60 -16.68
N ARG A 240 -14.81 14.66 -17.88
CA ARG A 240 -15.81 15.68 -18.22
C ARG A 240 -17.08 15.44 -17.41
N THR A 241 -17.47 16.44 -16.63
CA THR A 241 -18.81 16.55 -16.07
C THR A 241 -19.85 16.42 -17.18
N ARG A 242 -20.70 15.39 -17.15
CA ARG A 242 -22.05 15.54 -17.70
C ARG A 242 -22.74 16.63 -16.89
N VAL A 243 -23.14 17.68 -17.58
CA VAL A 243 -24.08 18.66 -17.05
C VAL A 243 -25.41 17.90 -16.98
N TYR A 244 -25.88 17.62 -15.77
CA TYR A 244 -27.29 17.32 -15.54
C TYR A 244 -28.05 18.64 -15.55
#